data_AF-A0A931F5S0-F1
#
_entry.id   AF-A0A931F5S0-F1
#
_cell.length_a   1.000
_cell.length_b   1.000
_cell.length_c   1.000
_cell.angle_alpha   90.00
_cell.angle_beta   90.00
_cell.angle_gamma   90.00
#
_symmetry.space_group_name_H-M   'P 1'
#
loop_
_entity.id
_entity.type
_entity.pdbx_description
1 polymer ?
#
loop_
_entity_poly.entity_id
_entity_poly.type
_entity_poly.pdbx_seq_one_letter_code
_entity_poly.pdbx_strand_id
1 'polypeptide(L)'
;MTSSTTPASHPAQQAAPEVISLLAAGRLLGLGRTTTYRLARAGQFPCRVLRIGGRYAVPVRGLRALLDCTKPDIGSRPASEEG
;
A
#
# COMPACT_ATOMS: atom_id res chain seq x y z
N MET A 1 -4.33 -38.28 35.47
CA MET A 1 -4.16 -36.86 35.13
C MET A 1 -3.78 -36.78 33.65
N THR A 2 -4.76 -36.64 32.76
CA THR A 2 -4.53 -36.51 31.31
C THR A 2 -4.72 -35.04 30.94
N SER A 3 -3.61 -34.33 30.75
CA SER A 3 -3.63 -32.92 30.37
C SER A 3 -4.15 -32.77 28.94
N SER A 4 -5.31 -32.13 28.81
CA SER A 4 -5.89 -31.65 27.56
C SER A 4 -4.97 -30.58 26.94
N THR A 5 -4.32 -30.90 25.82
CA THR A 5 -3.57 -29.93 25.01
C THR A 5 -4.58 -29.13 24.19
N THR A 6 -4.88 -27.92 24.66
CA THR A 6 -5.60 -26.90 23.91
C THR A 6 -4.77 -26.51 22.68
N PRO A 7 -5.23 -26.74 21.44
CA PRO A 7 -4.54 -26.19 20.28
C PRO A 7 -4.72 -24.67 20.32
N ALA A 8 -3.61 -23.95 20.51
CA ALA A 8 -3.56 -22.51 20.37
C ALA A 8 -4.09 -22.12 18.99
N SER A 9 -5.13 -21.28 18.98
CA SER A 9 -5.66 -20.60 17.80
C SER A 9 -4.53 -19.87 17.07
N HIS A 10 -3.94 -20.51 16.05
CA HIS A 10 -3.09 -19.81 15.10
C HIS A 10 -3.97 -18.76 14.41
N PRO A 11 -3.58 -17.47 14.41
CA PRO A 11 -4.31 -16.48 13.64
C PRO A 11 -4.31 -16.96 12.19
N ALA A 12 -5.50 -17.22 11.66
CA ALA A 12 -5.65 -17.62 10.27
C ALA A 12 -4.91 -16.59 9.41
N GLN A 13 -3.82 -17.00 8.76
CA GLN A 13 -3.09 -16.17 7.83
C GLN A 13 -4.10 -15.71 6.76
N GLN A 14 -4.62 -14.50 6.92
CA GLN A 14 -5.43 -13.87 5.91
C GLN A 14 -4.51 -13.74 4.69
N ALA A 15 -4.79 -14.56 3.68
CA ALA A 15 -4.11 -14.49 2.40
C ALA A 15 -4.33 -13.07 1.86
N ALA A 16 -3.37 -12.19 2.15
CA ALA A 16 -3.43 -10.82 1.70
C ALA A 16 -3.39 -10.88 0.17
N PRO A 17 -4.35 -10.26 -0.53
CA PRO A 17 -4.32 -10.26 -1.97
C PRO A 17 -3.00 -9.64 -2.44
N GLU A 18 -2.22 -10.38 -3.22
CA GLU A 18 -0.91 -9.89 -3.67
C GLU A 18 -1.06 -8.74 -4.69
N VAL A 19 -2.21 -8.71 -5.37
CA VAL A 19 -2.63 -7.70 -6.33
C VAL A 19 -4.08 -7.28 -6.08
N ILE A 20 -4.33 -5.98 -6.11
CA ILE A 20 -5.67 -5.39 -6.01
C ILE A 20 -6.02 -4.61 -7.28
N SER A 21 -7.30 -4.30 -7.48
CA SER A 21 -7.70 -3.47 -8.61
C SER A 21 -7.20 -2.03 -8.43
N LEU A 22 -7.02 -1.33 -9.56
CA LEU A 22 -6.67 0.09 -9.55
C LEU A 22 -7.63 0.92 -8.69
N LEU A 23 -8.94 0.65 -8.76
CA LEU A 23 -9.95 1.38 -8.01
C LEU A 23 -9.86 1.11 -6.49
N ALA A 24 -9.49 -0.11 -6.10
CA ALA A 24 -9.24 -0.46 -4.70
C ALA A 24 -7.98 0.26 -4.18
N ALA A 25 -6.91 0.29 -4.97
CA ALA A 25 -5.70 1.04 -4.62
C ALA A 25 -5.98 2.54 -4.48
N GLY A 26 -6.71 3.12 -5.43
CA GLY A 26 -7.12 4.53 -5.38
C GLY A 26 -7.92 4.85 -4.12
N ARG A 27 -8.89 4.01 -3.76
CA ARG A 27 -9.65 4.16 -2.51
C ARG A 27 -8.78 4.10 -1.26
N LEU A 28 -7.78 3.21 -1.23
CA LEU A 28 -6.87 3.13 -0.09
C LEU A 28 -6.02 4.41 0.06
N LEU A 29 -5.75 5.09 -1.06
CA LEU A 29 -5.05 6.38 -1.10
C LEU A 29 -5.98 7.59 -0.93
N GLY A 30 -7.29 7.41 -0.72
CA GLY A 30 -8.26 8.50 -0.66
C GLY A 30 -8.58 9.15 -2.01
N LEU A 31 -8.21 8.51 -3.13
CA LEU A 31 -8.48 8.99 -4.49
C LEU A 31 -9.87 8.54 -4.97
N GLY A 32 -10.63 9.49 -5.53
CA GLY A 32 -11.88 9.20 -6.23
C GLY A 32 -11.67 8.35 -7.49
N ARG A 33 -12.74 7.74 -8.00
CA ARG A 33 -12.70 6.87 -9.20
C ARG A 33 -12.06 7.60 -10.40
N THR A 34 -12.51 8.83 -10.65
CA THR A 34 -12.04 9.65 -11.78
C THR A 34 -10.55 9.98 -11.66
N THR A 35 -10.11 10.45 -10.49
CA THR A 35 -8.70 10.79 -10.23
C THR A 35 -7.80 9.56 -10.39
N THR A 36 -8.26 8.41 -9.87
CA THR A 36 -7.54 7.14 -9.96
C THR A 36 -7.32 6.73 -11.42
N TYR A 37 -8.39 6.71 -12.25
CA TYR A 37 -8.26 6.38 -13.67
C TYR A 37 -7.41 7.38 -14.44
N ARG A 38 -7.53 8.67 -14.13
CA ARG A 38 -6.76 9.73 -14.77
C ARG A 38 -5.26 9.58 -14.49
N LEU A 39 -4.88 9.32 -13.24
CA LEU A 39 -3.49 9.07 -12.85
C LEU A 39 -2.95 7.77 -13.44
N ALA A 40 -3.75 6.70 -13.46
CA ALA A 40 -3.33 5.43 -14.07
C ALA A 40 -3.10 5.56 -15.58
N ARG A 41 -3.98 6.28 -16.28
CA ARG A 41 -3.82 6.54 -17.72
C ARG A 41 -2.62 7.46 -18.01
N ALA A 42 -2.35 8.40 -17.12
CA ALA A 42 -1.18 9.29 -17.21
C ALA A 42 0.13 8.60 -16.77
N GLY A 43 0.07 7.38 -16.22
CA GLY A 43 1.25 6.71 -15.63
C GLY A 43 1.75 7.36 -14.33
N GLN A 44 1.03 8.34 -13.79
CA GLN A 44 1.36 9.11 -12.59
C GLN A 44 0.71 8.55 -11.32
N PHE A 45 0.28 7.29 -11.36
CA PHE A 45 -0.23 6.66 -10.15
C PHE A 45 0.94 6.43 -9.19
N PRO A 46 0.82 6.79 -7.89
CA PRO A 46 1.92 6.71 -6.92
C PRO A 46 2.38 5.28 -6.63
N CYS A 47 1.70 4.27 -7.18
CA CYS A 47 2.12 2.87 -7.13
C CYS A 47 2.28 2.33 -8.56
N ARG A 48 3.14 1.32 -8.72
CA ARG A 48 3.30 0.60 -9.99
C ARG A 48 1.96 -0.02 -10.41
N VAL A 49 1.47 0.30 -11.60
CA VAL A 49 0.25 -0.29 -12.18
C VAL A 49 0.64 -1.32 -13.23
N LEU A 50 0.16 -2.55 -13.08
CA LEU A 50 0.31 -3.64 -14.03
C LEU A 50 -0.95 -3.73 -14.90
N ARG A 51 -0.78 -3.92 -16.21
CA ARG A 51 -1.90 -4.14 -17.12
C ARG A 51 -1.91 -5.60 -17.54
N ILE A 52 -2.83 -6.38 -16.98
CA ILE A 52 -2.96 -7.83 -17.20
C ILE A 52 -4.26 -8.07 -17.96
N GLY A 53 -4.18 -8.53 -19.22
CA GLY A 53 -5.37 -8.89 -20.02
C GLY A 53 -6.39 -7.76 -20.17
N GLY A 54 -5.94 -6.50 -20.24
CA GLY A 54 -6.82 -5.33 -20.34
C GLY A 54 -7.36 -4.80 -19.00
N ARG A 55 -7.06 -5.46 -17.88
CA ARG A 55 -7.40 -4.99 -16.52
C ARG A 55 -6.20 -4.36 -15.84
N TYR A 56 -6.45 -3.34 -15.03
CA TYR A 56 -5.42 -2.72 -14.20
C TYR A 56 -5.34 -3.43 -12.84
N ALA A 57 -4.16 -3.96 -12.54
CA ALA A 57 -3.80 -4.59 -11.29
C ALA A 57 -2.67 -3.80 -10.61
N VAL A 58 -2.76 -3.60 -9.31
CA VAL A 58 -1.78 -2.88 -8.51
C VAL A 58 -1.25 -3.86 -7.45
N PRO A 59 0.06 -4.17 -7.44
CA PRO A 59 0.65 -5.05 -6.45
C PRO A 59 0.62 -4.38 -5.07
N VAL A 60 0.10 -5.08 -4.07
CA VAL A 60 -0.03 -4.58 -2.69
C VAL A 60 1.35 -4.33 -2.06
N ARG A 61 2.39 -5.02 -2.51
CA ARG A 61 3.78 -4.74 -2.07
C ARG A 61 4.21 -3.31 -2.36
N GLY A 62 3.88 -2.78 -3.54
CA GLY A 62 4.21 -1.39 -3.89
C GLY A 62 3.40 -0.37 -3.09
N LEU A 63 2.16 -0.73 -2.76
CA LEU A 63 1.27 0.07 -1.92
C LEU A 63 1.75 0.13 -0.46
N ARG A 64 2.17 -1.01 0.08
CA ARG A 64 2.78 -1.11 1.42
C ARG A 64 4.07 -0.31 1.50
N ALA A 65 4.97 -0.49 0.54
CA ALA A 65 6.21 0.29 0.48
C ALA A 65 5.97 1.82 0.47
N LEU A 66 4.89 2.29 -0.17
CA LEU A 66 4.52 3.70 -0.14
C LEU A 66 4.07 4.17 1.25
N LEU A 67 3.32 3.33 1.98
CA LEU A 67 2.85 3.62 3.34
C LEU A 67 3.96 3.49 4.38
N ASP A 68 4.87 2.53 4.22
CA ASP A 68 6.06 2.32 5.06
C ASP A 68 7.05 3.50 4.96
N CYS A 69 7.07 4.24 3.84
CA CYS A 69 7.92 5.44 3.68
C CYS A 69 7.33 6.73 4.25
N THR A 70 6.21 6.71 4.98
CA THR A 70 5.65 7.94 5.58
C THR A 70 6.35 8.30 6.91
N LYS A 71 7.63 8.60 6.80
CA LYS A 71 8.20 9.68 7.60
C LYS A 71 8.80 10.65 6.59
N PRO A 72 8.05 11.69 6.14
CA PRO A 72 8.76 12.84 5.62
C PRO A 72 9.69 13.28 6.75
N ASP A 73 10.99 13.19 6.52
CA ASP A 73 11.96 13.92 7.32
C ASP A 73 11.72 15.41 7.04
N ILE A 74 10.67 15.96 7.65
CA ILE A 74 10.53 17.39 7.89
C ILE A 74 11.38 17.68 9.12
N GLY A 75 12.69 17.48 9.00
CA GLY A 75 13.52 17.23 10.18
C GLY A 75 15.00 17.48 10.02
N SER A 76 15.46 18.34 9.11
CA SER A 76 16.83 18.87 9.16
C SER A 76 16.93 20.21 8.43
N ARG A 77 16.34 21.26 9.00
CA ARG A 77 16.92 22.60 8.77
C ARG A 77 18.24 22.59 9.55
N PRO A 78 19.41 22.71 8.91
CA PRO A 78 20.65 22.90 9.67
C PRO A 78 20.44 24.17 10.50
N ALA A 79 20.39 23.98 11.81
CA ALA A 79 20.68 25.05 12.73
C ALA A 79 22.13 25.50 12.48
N SER A 80 22.36 26.80 12.66
CA SER A 80 23.64 27.52 12.50
C SER A 80 23.92 27.93 11.05
N GLU A 81 24.31 29.18 10.75
CA GLU A 81 25.18 30.10 11.49
C GLU A 81 24.62 31.54 11.35
N GLU A 82 24.35 32.24 12.45
CA GLU A 82 25.23 33.25 13.10
C GLU A 82 25.55 34.49 12.23
N GLY A 83 25.18 35.66 12.77
CA GLY A 83 25.43 36.99 12.22
C GLY A 83 24.62 38.05 12.94
#